data_AF-A0A2V8TG47-F1
#
_entry.id   AF-A0A2V8TG47-F1
#
_cell.length_a   1.000
_cell.length_b   1.000
_cell.length_c   1.000
_cell.angle_alpha   90.00
_cell.angle_beta   90.00
_cell.angle_gamma   90.00
#
_symmetry.space_group_name_H-M   'P 1'
#
loop_
_entity.id
_entity.type
_entity.pdbx_description
1 polymer ?
#
loop_
_entity_poly.entity_id
_entity_poly.type
_entity_poly.pdbx_seq_one_letter_code
_entity_poly.pdbx_strand_id
1 'polypeptide(L)' 'MAGWRYQFTKSCPAVSTNHLHNNVVRTLLIPKDELITVTDGPFNGARLVDITWKLKPYMMFTEHLRNCGRRLGLAP' A
#
# COMPACT_ATOMS: atom_id res chain seq x y z
N MET A 1 -10.67 6.46 -4.15
CA MET A 1 -9.29 6.47 -3.63
C MET A 1 -8.36 5.64 -4.51
N ALA A 2 -8.91 4.67 -5.24
CA ALA A 2 -8.32 4.18 -6.47
C ALA A 2 -7.72 5.33 -7.30
N GLY A 3 -6.48 5.15 -7.72
CA GLY A 3 -5.68 6.14 -8.42
C GLY A 3 -4.89 7.09 -7.53
N TRP A 4 -5.00 7.11 -6.19
CA TRP A 4 -4.20 8.04 -5.38
C TRP A 4 -2.74 7.59 -5.28
N ARG A 5 -1.81 8.53 -5.47
CA ARG A 5 -0.37 8.30 -5.29
C ARG A 5 0.11 8.78 -3.93
N TYR A 6 0.94 7.96 -3.31
CA TYR A 6 1.60 8.28 -2.04
C TYR A 6 3.10 8.08 -2.18
N GLN A 7 3.85 8.98 -1.55
CA GLN A 7 5.29 8.81 -1.30
C GLN A 7 5.51 8.53 0.17
N PHE A 8 6.30 7.52 0.50
CA PHE A 8 6.56 7.17 1.88
C PHE A 8 7.64 8.04 2.51
N THR A 9 7.33 8.67 3.64
CA THR A 9 8.25 9.54 4.40
C THR A 9 9.12 8.77 5.39
N LYS A 10 8.77 7.50 5.65
CA LYS A 10 9.51 6.50 6.43
C LYS A 10 9.12 5.10 5.93
N SER A 11 9.83 4.06 6.34
CA SER A 11 9.47 2.68 5.95
C SER A 11 8.07 2.30 6.44
N CYS A 12 7.28 1.67 5.56
CA CYS A 12 5.88 1.33 5.80
C CYS A 12 5.63 -0.17 5.63
N PRO A 13 4.87 -0.82 6.55
CA PRO A 13 4.53 -2.23 6.41
C PRO A 13 3.45 -2.44 5.35
N ALA A 14 3.71 -3.36 4.42
CA ALA A 14 2.78 -3.85 3.42
C ALA A 14 2.62 -5.36 3.54
N VAL A 15 1.52 -5.88 3.03
CA VAL A 15 1.16 -7.28 3.04
C VAL A 15 1.18 -7.80 1.61
N SER A 16 1.91 -8.87 1.39
CA SER A 16 1.90 -9.64 0.15
C SER A 16 1.00 -10.85 0.33
N THR A 17 0.02 -10.98 -0.56
CA THR A 17 -0.79 -12.19 -0.74
C THR A 17 -0.42 -12.81 -2.06
N ASN A 18 0.74 -13.46 -2.09
CA ASN A 18 1.19 -14.12 -3.31
C ASN A 18 0.23 -15.29 -3.61
N HIS A 19 -0.45 -15.26 -4.76
CA HIS A 19 -1.45 -16.26 -5.17
C HIS A 19 -0.89 -17.66 -5.48
N LEU A 20 0.43 -17.87 -5.32
CA LEU A 20 1.04 -19.19 -5.51
C LEU A 20 0.86 -20.08 -4.26
N HIS A 21 -0.22 -20.85 -4.31
CA HIS A 21 -0.45 -22.16 -3.71
C HIS A 21 -0.59 -22.34 -2.19
N ASN A 22 -0.20 -21.41 -1.30
CA ASN A 22 -0.21 -21.72 0.14
C ASN A 22 -0.92 -20.71 1.07
N ASN A 23 -1.72 -19.76 0.55
CA ASN A 23 -2.42 -18.74 1.37
C ASN A 23 -1.50 -18.04 2.40
N VAL A 24 -0.20 -17.96 2.13
CA VAL A 24 0.77 -17.41 3.07
C VAL A 24 0.74 -15.90 2.96
N VAL A 25 0.22 -15.27 4.01
CA VAL A 25 0.30 -13.83 4.20
C VAL A 25 1.71 -13.48 4.64
N ARG A 26 2.42 -12.67 3.86
CA ARG A 26 3.77 -12.19 4.22
C ARG A 26 3.76 -10.68 4.40
N THR A 27 4.27 -10.22 5.53
CA THR A 27 4.51 -8.79 5.75
C THR A 27 5.89 -8.42 5.23
N LEU A 28 6.00 -7.26 4.59
CA LEU A 28 7.24 -6.67 4.13
C LEU A 28 7.28 -5.18 4.47
N LEU A 29 8.47 -4.60 4.46
CA LEU A 29 8.65 -3.15 4.65
C LEU A 29 8.97 -2.51 3.30
N ILE A 30 8.11 -1.59 2.87
CA ILE A 30 8.40 -0.72 1.73
C ILE A 30 9.29 0.42 2.27
N PRO A 31 10.48 0.64 1.70
CA PRO A 31 11.40 1.64 2.22
C PRO A 31 10.89 3.08 2.03
N LYS A 32 11.51 4.01 2.74
CA LYS A 32 11.31 5.45 2.59
C LYS A 32 11.56 5.88 1.13
N ASP A 33 10.89 6.96 0.73
CA ASP A 33 10.97 7.65 -0.57
C ASP A 33 10.40 6.85 -1.75
N GLU A 34 9.93 5.62 -1.51
CA GLU A 34 9.20 4.82 -2.48
C GLU A 34 7.80 5.38 -2.76
N LEU A 35 7.32 5.05 -3.96
CA LEU A 35 6.02 5.47 -4.48
C LEU A 35 5.08 4.27 -4.60
N ILE A 36 3.85 4.47 -4.17
CA ILE A 36 2.76 3.50 -4.35
C ILE A 36 1.54 4.19 -4.93
N THR A 37 0.69 3.38 -5.56
CA THR A 37 -0.63 3.80 -6.02
C THR A 37 -1.69 2.95 -5.34
N VAL A 38 -2.70 3.57 -4.75
CA VAL A 38 -3.88 2.87 -4.24
C VAL A 38 -4.71 2.42 -5.44
N THR A 39 -4.98 1.12 -5.56
CA THR A 39 -5.77 0.56 -6.65
C THR A 39 -7.21 0.30 -6.26
N ASP A 40 -7.47 -0.11 -5.01
CA ASP A 40 -8.84 -0.36 -4.53
C ASP A 40 -8.94 -0.29 -3.00
N GLY A 41 -10.17 -0.28 -2.47
CA GLY A 41 -10.49 -0.50 -1.07
C GLY A 41 -11.06 0.70 -0.31
N PRO A 42 -11.61 0.45 0.90
CA PRO A 42 -12.23 1.46 1.76
C PRO A 42 -11.18 2.30 2.51
N PHE A 43 -11.52 3.55 2.86
CA PHE A 43 -10.62 4.44 3.62
C PHE A 43 -11.12 4.74 5.04
N ASN A 44 -11.32 3.69 5.83
CA ASN A 44 -11.77 3.83 7.22
C ASN A 44 -10.98 2.94 8.20
N GLY A 45 -10.30 3.56 9.16
CA GLY A 45 -9.71 2.90 10.32
C GLY A 45 -8.67 1.82 9.98
N ALA A 46 -8.78 0.66 10.63
CA ALA A 46 -7.85 -0.45 10.48
C ALA A 46 -8.17 -1.37 9.28
N ARG A 47 -8.80 -0.86 8.21
CA ARG A 47 -9.05 -1.65 6.99
C ARG A 47 -7.85 -1.66 6.05
N LEU A 48 -7.76 -2.74 5.26
CA LEU A 48 -6.78 -2.90 4.20
C LEU A 48 -7.27 -2.22 2.91
N VAL A 49 -6.32 -1.65 2.17
CA VAL A 49 -6.48 -1.16 0.79
C VAL A 49 -5.50 -1.89 -0.11
N ASP A 50 -5.91 -2.10 -1.35
CA ASP A 50 -5.05 -2.63 -2.39
C ASP A 50 -4.15 -1.52 -2.93
N ILE A 51 -2.87 -1.82 -3.06
CA ILE A 51 -1.85 -0.92 -3.58
C ILE A 51 -1.02 -1.63 -4.65
N THR A 52 -0.51 -0.84 -5.59
CA THR A 52 0.55 -1.26 -6.49
C THR A 52 1.86 -0.60 -6.06
N TRP A 53 2.89 -1.42 -5.89
CA TRP A 53 4.27 -0.99 -5.65
C TRP A 53 5.21 -1.76 -6.58
N LYS A 54 6.07 -1.05 -7.33
CA LYS A 54 6.96 -1.65 -8.35
C LYS A 54 6.24 -2.64 -9.28
N LEU A 55 5.03 -2.24 -9.74
CA LEU A 55 4.15 -3.03 -10.62
C LEU A 55 3.69 -4.38 -10.02
N LYS A 56 3.78 -4.55 -8.70
CA LYS A 56 3.29 -5.74 -7.99
C LYS A 56 2.15 -5.36 -7.04
N PRO A 57 1.13 -6.23 -6.91
CA PRO A 57 0.03 -5.99 -5.99
C PRO A 57 0.44 -6.30 -4.55
N TYR A 58 0.03 -5.42 -3.65
CA TYR A 58 0.16 -5.58 -2.20
C TYR A 58 -1.07 -4.99 -1.52
N MET A 59 -1.22 -5.25 -0.23
CA MET A 59 -2.20 -4.61 0.62
C MET A 59 -1.52 -3.78 1.71
N MET A 60 -2.17 -2.72 2.17
CA MET A 60 -1.69 -1.92 3.29
C MET A 60 -2.87 -1.44 4.14
N PHE A 61 -2.67 -1.32 5.45
CA PHE A 61 -3.66 -0.70 6.32
C PHE A 61 -3.77 0.80 6.04
N THR A 62 -5.00 1.33 5.98
CA THR A 62 -5.20 2.76 5.71
C THR A 62 -4.54 3.65 6.76
N GLU A 63 -4.45 3.18 8.00
CA GLU A 63 -3.75 3.88 9.08
C GLU A 63 -2.24 4.00 8.82
N HIS A 64 -1.58 2.92 8.37
CA HIS A 64 -0.16 3.01 8.00
C HIS A 64 0.04 4.00 6.86
N LEU A 65 -0.79 3.90 5.83
CA LEU A 65 -0.75 4.80 4.67
C LEU A 65 -0.89 6.28 5.09
N ARG A 66 -1.76 6.59 6.06
CA ARG A 66 -1.90 7.94 6.65
C ARG A 66 -0.69 8.36 7.49
N ASN A 67 -0.10 7.43 8.24
CA ASN A 67 0.95 7.71 9.22
C ASN A 67 2.36 7.80 8.61
N CYS A 68 2.59 7.13 7.48
CA CYS A 68 3.90 7.08 6.83
C CYS A 68 3.89 7.53 5.37
N GLY A 69 2.71 7.73 4.76
CA GLY A 69 2.57 8.23 3.40
C GLY A 69 2.20 9.70 3.32
N ARG A 70 2.85 10.41 2.41
CA ARG A 70 2.43 11.74 1.93
C ARG A 70 1.66 11.58 0.63
N ARG A 71 0.41 12.02 0.61
CA ARG A 71 -0.42 12.02 -0.62
C ARG A 71 0.14 13.03 -1.62
N LEU A 72 0.40 12.59 -2.85
CA LEU A 72 0.90 13.43 -3.93
C LEU A 72 -0.20 13.89 -4.90
N GLY A 73 -1.33 13.21 -4.95
CA GLY A 73 -2.44 13.52 -5.86
C GLY A 73 -2.98 12.27 -6.55
N LEU A 74 -3.65 12.47 -7.68
CA LEU A 74 -4.10 11.38 -8.56
C LEU A 74 -2.92 10.87 -9.41
N ALA A 75 -2.90 9.57 -9.66
CA ALA A 75 -2.10 8.95 -10.68
C ALA A 75 -2.60 9.41 -12.06
N PRO A 76 -1.69 9.64 -13.01
CA PRO A 76 -2.08 9.92 -14.39
C PRO A 76 -2.82 8.74 -15.02
#